data_AF-A0A5C7QJ58-F1
#
_entry.id   AF-A0A5C7QJ58-F1
#
_cell.length_a   1.000
_cell.length_b   1.000
_cell.length_c   1.000
_cell.angle_alpha   90.00
_cell.angle_beta   90.00
_cell.angle_gamma   90.00
#
_symmetry.space_group_name_H-M   'P 1'
#
loop_
_entity.id
_entity.type
_entity.pdbx_description
1 polymer ?
#
loop_
_entity_poly.entity_id
_entity_poly.type
_entity_poly.pdbx_seq_one_letter_code
_entity_poly.pdbx_strand_id
1 'polypeptide(L)'
;MWRLEPRPAPSRAWTWGSPLLALSITVLIGVMLFVVLGKDPVRGLSAFFWEPVKSAYALGELSIKATPLLLIALGLAVCFRSNVWNIGAEGQFIIGAIAAGGVALLADQHT
;
A
#
# COMPACT_ATOMS: atom_id res chain seq x y z
N MET A 1 -27.51 29.54 -0.15
CA MET A 1 -27.33 28.10 0.12
C MET A 1 -26.08 27.64 -0.59
N TRP A 2 -25.18 26.93 0.08
CA TRP A 2 -24.02 26.31 -0.56
C TRP A 2 -24.52 25.19 -1.48
N ARG A 3 -24.17 25.23 -2.77
CA ARG A 3 -24.52 24.20 -3.75
C ARG A 3 -23.25 23.43 -4.11
N LEU A 4 -23.26 22.12 -3.88
CA LEU A 4 -22.15 21.25 -4.26
C LEU A 4 -22.31 20.90 -5.74
N GLU A 5 -21.42 21.43 -6.58
CA GLU A 5 -21.38 21.13 -8.01
C GLU A 5 -20.15 20.25 -8.33
N PRO A 6 -20.32 19.15 -9.09
CA PRO A 6 -19.20 18.31 -9.51
C PRO A 6 -18.17 19.15 -10.28
N ARG A 7 -16.89 19.02 -9.92
CA ARG A 7 -15.84 19.76 -10.62
C ARG A 7 -15.62 19.16 -12.02
N PRO A 8 -15.65 19.96 -13.10
CA PRO A 8 -15.48 19.46 -14.47
C PRO A 8 -14.03 19.05 -14.79
N ALA A 9 -13.05 19.57 -14.04
CA ALA A 9 -11.64 19.22 -14.19
C ALA A 9 -10.97 19.03 -12.83
N PRO A 10 -10.02 18.09 -12.69
CA PRO A 10 -9.23 17.95 -11.48
C PRO A 10 -8.36 19.18 -11.26
N SER A 11 -8.25 19.62 -10.01
CA SER A 11 -7.39 20.75 -9.64
C SER A 11 -5.94 20.33 -9.70
N ARG A 12 -5.13 21.02 -10.51
CA ARG A 12 -3.67 20.77 -10.63
C ARG A 12 -2.95 20.82 -9.28
N ALA A 13 -3.37 21.72 -8.39
CA ALA A 13 -2.81 21.82 -7.04
C ALA A 13 -3.10 20.55 -6.23
N TRP A 14 -4.34 20.06 -6.25
CA TRP A 14 -4.75 18.89 -5.49
C TRP A 14 -4.30 17.56 -6.10
N THR A 15 -3.95 17.51 -7.39
CA THR A 15 -3.30 16.34 -8.00
C THR A 15 -2.00 15.98 -7.27
N TRP A 16 -1.23 16.98 -6.84
CA TRP A 16 0.03 16.78 -6.11
C TRP A 16 -0.13 16.98 -4.60
N GLY A 17 -1.07 17.83 -4.18
CA GLY A 17 -1.33 18.09 -2.78
C GLY A 17 -1.96 16.89 -2.06
N SER A 18 -2.84 16.14 -2.74
CA SER A 18 -3.55 15.04 -2.09
C SER A 18 -2.64 13.85 -1.71
N PRO A 19 -1.70 13.38 -2.55
CA PRO A 19 -0.81 12.28 -2.15
C PRO A 19 0.16 12.71 -1.04
N LEU A 20 0.67 13.95 -1.10
CA LEU A 20 1.55 14.50 -0.06
C LEU A 20 0.85 14.65 1.27
N LEU A 21 -0.40 15.14 1.26
CA LEU A 21 -1.22 15.24 2.46
C LEU A 21 -1.52 13.85 3.04
N ALA A 22 -1.90 12.89 2.20
CA ALA A 22 -2.16 11.52 2.61
C ALA A 22 -0.92 10.87 3.25
N LEU A 23 0.26 11.04 2.64
CA LEU A 23 1.54 10.57 3.19
C LEU A 23 1.83 11.22 4.54
N SER A 24 1.65 12.54 4.63
CA SER A 24 1.91 13.30 5.87
C SER A 24 1.02 12.81 7.01
N ILE A 25 -0.29 12.66 6.76
CA ILE A 25 -1.25 12.13 7.74
C ILE A 25 -0.86 10.71 8.16
N THR A 26 -0.47 9.87 7.21
CA THR A 26 -0.05 8.49 7.48
C THR A 26 1.16 8.44 8.39
N VAL A 27 2.18 9.24 8.11
CA VAL A 27 3.39 9.34 8.93
C VAL A 27 3.06 9.87 10.33
N LEU A 28 2.21 10.90 10.45
CA LEU A 28 1.80 11.45 11.73
C LEU A 28 1.07 10.41 12.60
N ILE A 29 0.14 9.66 12.01
CA ILE A 29 -0.57 8.58 12.70
C ILE A 29 0.41 7.47 13.12
N GLY A 30 1.33 7.07 12.23
CA GLY A 30 2.35 6.07 12.55
C GLY A 30 3.26 6.48 13.70
N VAL A 31 3.73 7.74 13.71
CA VAL A 31 4.52 8.31 14.81
C VAL A 31 3.72 8.31 16.11
N MET A 32 2.47 8.77 16.08
CA MET A 32 1.58 8.77 17.25
C MET A 32 1.43 7.36 17.81
N LEU A 33 1.23 6.35 16.94
CA LEU A 33 1.12 4.96 17.34
C LEU A 33 2.40 4.48 18.03
N PHE A 34 3.58 4.73 17.47
CA PHE A 34 4.85 4.34 18.11
C PHE A 34 5.05 4.99 19.47
N VAL A 35 4.70 6.28 19.60
CA VAL A 35 4.76 7.00 20.87
C VAL A 35 3.83 6.37 21.90
N VAL A 36 2.58 6.07 21.54
CA VAL A 36 1.60 5.40 22.43
C VAL A 36 2.08 4.01 22.86
N LEU A 37 2.77 3.29 21.99
CA LEU A 37 3.36 1.98 22.29
C LEU A 37 4.68 2.07 23.10
N GLY A 38 5.15 3.28 23.43
CA GLY A 38 6.43 3.49 24.13
C GLY A 38 7.65 3.08 23.29
N LYS A 39 7.53 3.07 21.96
CA LYS A 39 8.60 2.74 21.02
C LYS A 39 9.19 4.00 20.41
N ASP A 40 10.48 3.94 20.05
CA ASP A 40 11.14 5.03 19.34
C ASP A 40 10.51 5.23 17.94
N PRO A 41 9.84 6.36 17.67
CA PRO A 41 9.19 6.61 16.39
C PRO A 41 10.20 6.78 15.26
N VAL A 42 11.42 7.28 15.53
CA VAL A 42 12.44 7.46 14.50
C VAL A 42 12.91 6.11 13.98
N ARG A 43 13.19 5.17 14.89
CA ARG A 43 13.53 3.80 14.53
C ARG A 43 12.38 3.07 13.84
N GLY A 44 11.14 3.33 14.25
CA GLY A 44 9.95 2.85 13.56
C GLY A 44 9.92 3.32 12.11
N LEU A 45 9.99 4.64 11.88
CA LEU A 45 10.01 5.24 10.55
C LEU A 45 11.21 4.79 9.71
N SER A 46 12.40 4.65 10.30
CA SER A 46 13.58 4.18 9.57
C SER A 46 13.38 2.76 9.02
N ALA A 47 12.65 1.89 9.72
CA ALA A 47 12.33 0.56 9.22
C ALA A 47 11.45 0.57 7.97
N PHE A 48 10.58 1.57 7.81
CA PHE A 48 9.70 1.69 6.62
C PHE A 48 10.35 2.45 5.47
N PHE A 49 11.08 3.54 5.78
CA PHE A 49 11.58 4.45 4.74
C PHE A 49 13.06 4.27 4.41
N TRP A 50 13.88 3.84 5.38
CA TRP A 50 15.34 3.78 5.20
C TRP A 50 15.84 2.37 4.94
N GLU A 51 15.50 1.41 5.79
CA GLU A 51 15.99 0.03 5.66
C GLU A 51 15.68 -0.61 4.29
N PRO A 52 14.49 -0.41 3.66
CA PRO A 52 14.19 -1.01 2.36
C PRO A 52 15.00 -0.45 1.18
N VAL A 53 15.62 0.72 1.32
CA VAL A 53 16.37 1.38 0.22
C VAL A 53 17.87 1.44 0.47
N LYS A 54 18.32 0.97 1.65
CA LYS A 54 19.69 1.11 2.14
C LYS A 54 20.73 0.26 1.39
N SER A 55 20.31 -0.78 0.67
CA SER A 55 21.20 -1.66 -0.08
C SER A 55 20.54 -2.22 -1.33
N ALA A 56 21.36 -2.69 -2.28
CA ALA A 56 20.86 -3.35 -3.48
C ALA A 56 20.02 -4.61 -3.16
N TYR A 57 20.39 -5.34 -2.10
CA TYR A 57 19.61 -6.48 -1.63
C TYR A 57 18.23 -6.05 -1.09
N ALA A 58 18.20 -5.00 -0.26
CA ALA A 58 16.94 -4.47 0.28
C ALA A 58 16.02 -3.93 -0.82
N LEU A 59 16.59 -3.26 -1.83
CA LEU A 59 15.85 -2.84 -3.03
C LEU A 59 15.29 -4.04 -3.81
N GLY A 60 16.04 -5.15 -3.87
CA GLY A 60 15.56 -6.40 -4.44
C GLY A 60 14.38 -6.98 -3.67
N GLU A 61 14.47 -7.05 -2.34
CA GLU A 61 13.38 -7.52 -1.47
C GLU A 61 12.14 -6.62 -1.59
N LEU A 62 12.34 -5.30 -1.60
CA LEU A 62 11.28 -4.33 -1.83
C LEU A 62 10.60 -4.56 -3.19
N SER A 63 11.38 -4.80 -4.24
CA SER A 63 10.86 -5.04 -5.59
C SER A 63 10.06 -6.33 -5.67
N ILE A 64 10.50 -7.41 -5.02
CA ILE A 64 9.76 -8.68 -4.96
C ILE A 64 8.40 -8.48 -4.31
N LYS A 65 8.32 -7.72 -3.21
CA LYS A 65 7.05 -7.44 -2.51
C LYS A 65 6.16 -6.45 -3.27
N ALA A 66 6.75 -5.46 -3.94
CA ALA A 66 6.01 -4.45 -4.69
C ALA A 66 5.42 -4.97 -6.00
N THR A 67 6.10 -5.92 -6.67
CA THR A 67 5.69 -6.47 -7.97
C THR A 67 4.22 -6.93 -8.03
N PRO A 68 3.72 -7.80 -7.13
CA PRO A 68 2.32 -8.23 -7.19
C PRO A 68 1.33 -7.08 -7.02
N LEU A 69 1.62 -6.11 -6.13
CA LEU A 69 0.78 -4.94 -5.92
C LEU A 69 0.73 -4.03 -7.16
N LEU A 70 1.87 -3.86 -7.84
CA LEU A 70 1.93 -3.10 -9.10
C LEU A 70 1.12 -3.77 -10.20
N LEU A 71 1.18 -5.11 -10.33
CA LEU A 71 0.37 -5.85 -11.29
C LEU A 71 -1.14 -5.69 -11.01
N ILE A 72 -1.53 -5.75 -9.74
CA ILE A 72 -2.91 -5.49 -9.32
C ILE A 72 -3.34 -4.06 -9.70
N ALA A 73 -2.51 -3.06 -9.39
CA ALA A 73 -2.79 -1.66 -9.71
C ALA A 73 -2.95 -1.43 -11.22
N LEU A 74 -2.11 -2.06 -12.04
CA LEU A 74 -2.21 -2.01 -13.51
C LEU A 74 -3.53 -2.60 -14.02
N GLY A 75 -3.96 -3.75 -13.49
CA GLY A 75 -5.26 -4.35 -13.83
C GLY A 75 -6.44 -3.46 -13.41
N LEU A 76 -6.40 -2.93 -12.18
CA LEU A 76 -7.42 -2.04 -11.65
C LEU A 76 -7.53 -0.73 -12.44
N ALA A 77 -6.42 -0.18 -12.92
CA ALA A 77 -6.43 1.02 -13.76
C ALA A 77 -7.29 0.84 -15.02
N VAL A 78 -7.29 -0.36 -15.61
CA VAL A 78 -8.16 -0.70 -16.75
C VAL A 78 -9.62 -0.80 -16.31
N CYS A 79 -9.92 -1.46 -15.19
CA CYS A 79 -11.26 -1.57 -14.63
C CYS A 79 -11.89 -0.20 -14.33
N PHE A 80 -11.13 0.69 -13.67
CA PHE A 80 -11.58 2.04 -13.35
C PHE A 80 -11.84 2.88 -14.60
N ARG A 81 -11.08 2.67 -15.68
CA ARG A 81 -11.36 3.34 -16.96
C ARG A 81 -12.72 2.94 -17.56
N SER A 82 -13.18 1.73 -17.25
CA SER A 82 -14.52 1.23 -17.64
C SER A 82 -15.60 1.48 -16.58
N ASN A 83 -15.36 2.34 -15.59
CA ASN A 83 -16.24 2.59 -14.43
C ASN A 83 -16.56 1.32 -13.60
N VAL A 84 -15.72 0.29 -13.68
CA VAL A 84 -15.83 -0.90 -12.82
C VAL A 84 -14.98 -0.69 -11.59
N TRP A 85 -15.64 -0.53 -10.44
CA TRP A 85 -14.98 -0.26 -9.18
C TRP A 85 -14.65 -1.55 -8.42
N ASN A 86 -13.43 -1.65 -7.89
CA ASN A 86 -12.98 -2.76 -7.06
C ASN A 86 -12.20 -2.20 -5.85
N ILE A 87 -12.60 -2.63 -4.64
CA ILE A 87 -11.99 -2.24 -3.36
C ILE A 87 -11.16 -3.38 -2.76
N GLY A 88 -11.44 -4.62 -3.17
CA GLY A 88 -10.99 -5.83 -2.47
C GLY A 88 -9.75 -6.50 -3.03
N ALA A 89 -9.14 -6.00 -4.12
CA ALA A 89 -8.06 -6.70 -4.81
C ALA A 89 -6.85 -6.99 -3.91
N GLU A 90 -6.48 -6.06 -3.02
CA GLU A 90 -5.41 -6.29 -2.03
C GLU A 90 -5.79 -7.40 -1.04
N GLY A 91 -7.03 -7.38 -0.53
CA GLY A 91 -7.53 -8.43 0.36
C GLY A 91 -7.58 -9.81 -0.32
N GLN A 92 -7.93 -9.85 -1.61
CA GLN A 92 -7.91 -11.06 -2.43
C GLN A 92 -6.49 -11.60 -2.61
N PHE A 93 -5.52 -10.71 -2.81
CA PHE A 93 -4.11 -11.10 -2.85
C PHE A 93 -3.66 -11.68 -1.50
N ILE A 94 -3.99 -11.01 -0.39
CA ILE A 94 -3.61 -11.46 0.95
C ILE A 94 -4.25 -12.82 1.29
N ILE A 95 -5.55 -13.01 1.05
CA ILE A 95 -6.20 -14.29 1.36
C ILE A 95 -5.66 -15.42 0.48
N GLY A 96 -5.34 -15.13 -0.79
CA GLY A 96 -4.68 -16.08 -1.68
C GLY A 96 -3.28 -16.47 -1.18
N ALA A 97 -2.50 -15.50 -0.72
CA ALA A 97 -1.17 -15.74 -0.14
C ALA A 97 -1.26 -16.57 1.16
N ILE A 98 -2.23 -16.29 2.03
CA ILE A 98 -2.48 -17.07 3.26
C ILE A 98 -2.87 -18.50 2.91
N ALA A 99 -3.82 -18.70 1.98
CA ALA A 99 -4.27 -20.02 1.57
C ALA A 99 -3.14 -20.84 0.92
N ALA A 100 -2.39 -20.24 -0.01
CA ALA A 100 -1.24 -20.88 -0.65
C ALA A 100 -0.14 -21.24 0.35
N GLY A 101 0.18 -20.33 1.28
CA GLY A 101 1.12 -20.58 2.36
C GLY A 101 0.64 -21.72 3.28
N GLY A 102 -0.65 -21.76 3.60
CA GLY A 102 -1.25 -22.85 4.37
C GLY A 102 -1.12 -24.21 3.67
N VAL A 103 -1.41 -24.28 2.37
CA VAL A 103 -1.23 -25.51 1.57
C VAL A 103 0.24 -25.92 1.53
N ALA A 104 1.16 -24.98 1.31
CA ALA A 104 2.60 -25.26 1.26
C ALA A 104 3.14 -25.80 2.59
N LEU A 105 2.63 -25.32 3.73
CA LEU A 105 3.00 -25.83 5.05
C LEU A 105 2.43 -27.21 5.37
N LEU A 106 1.29 -27.57 4.76
CA LEU A 106 0.66 -28.88 4.91
C LEU A 106 1.18 -29.92 3.93
N ALA A 107 1.90 -29.50 2.88
CA ALA A 107 2.52 -30.39 1.93
C ALA A 107 3.67 -31.17 2.61
N ASP A 108 3.56 -32.49 2.62
CA ASP A 108 4.60 -33.42 3.06
C ASP A 108 5.09 -34.27 1.88
N GLN A 109 6.08 -35.14 2.09
CA GLN A 109 6.69 -35.99 1.05
C GLN A 109 5.69 -36.90 0.30
N HIS A 110 4.49 -37.11 0.86
CA HIS A 110 3.46 -38.01 0.35
C HIS A 110 2.23 -37.29 -0.26
N THR A 111 2.23 -35.96 -0.30
CA THR A 111 1.19 -35.11 -0.88
C THR A 111 1.81 -34.13 -1.85
#